data_AF-A0A0D2U6W0-F1
#
_entry.id   AF-A0A0D2U6W0-F1
#
_cell.length_a   1.000
_cell.length_b   1.000
_cell.length_c   1.000
_cell.angle_alpha   90.00
_cell.angle_beta   90.00
_cell.angle_gamma   90.00
#
_symmetry.space_group_name_H-M   'P 1'
#
loop_
_entity.id
_entity.type
_entity.pdbx_description
1 polymer ?
#
loop_
_entity_poly.entity_id
_entity_poly.type
_entity_poly.pdbx_seq_one_letter_code
_entity_poly.pdbx_strand_id
1 'polypeptide(L)'
;MVLAIVCAGFITFFNGAGQERNQSEEAIVDEERNVRRKGMRKIMVTIPSAFIIFLLVVVLAFIRRPKVVNDIKFGPSVMDIVKITGHSWKEGFIKGTIPQLPLSVLNSVIAVCKLSSDLFPGREFSATSVSVTVGLLNLVRCWFGAMPCCHGAGGLAGQYKFGGRSGGCVALLGAAKMMLGLVLGTSLVTILHQFPVGILGVLLLFEGTELAMTCRDMNSKQESIVMLICTAVSLVGSSAALGFVCGMLVHVDTLYALISINNTMFFHLSFLQRIYGITV
;
A
#
# COMPACT_ATOMS: atom_id res chain seq x y z
N MET A 1 -21.28 8.41 -12.15
CA MET A 1 -20.28 9.42 -12.56
C MET A 1 -20.27 10.63 -11.64
N VAL A 2 -21.37 11.39 -11.49
CA VAL A 2 -21.44 12.58 -10.60
C VAL A 2 -20.95 12.31 -9.17
N LEU A 3 -21.42 11.22 -8.54
CA LEU A 3 -20.99 10.87 -7.17
C LEU A 3 -19.48 10.62 -7.06
N ALA A 4 -18.85 10.03 -8.09
CA ALA A 4 -17.41 9.80 -8.11
C ALA A 4 -16.63 11.11 -8.24
N ILE A 5 -17.10 12.05 -9.07
CA ILE A 5 -16.50 13.38 -9.22
C ILE A 5 -16.60 14.16 -7.91
N VAL A 6 -17.76 14.11 -7.23
CA VAL A 6 -17.93 14.74 -5.92
C VAL A 6 -17.01 14.12 -4.87
N CYS A 7 -16.87 12.78 -4.84
CA CYS A 7 -15.93 12.12 -3.94
C CYS A 7 -14.48 12.52 -4.24
N ALA A 8 -14.08 12.57 -5.51
CA ALA A 8 -12.76 13.01 -5.91
C ALA A 8 -12.48 14.45 -5.47
N GLY A 9 -13.41 15.38 -5.73
CA GLY A 9 -13.31 16.78 -5.27
C GLY A 9 -13.25 16.90 -3.75
N PHE A 10 -14.01 16.09 -3.01
CA PHE A 10 -13.96 16.03 -1.56
C PHE A 10 -12.58 15.56 -1.05
N ILE A 11 -12.03 14.48 -1.60
CA ILE A 11 -10.70 13.99 -1.22
C ILE A 11 -9.65 15.06 -1.51
N THR A 12 -9.64 15.66 -2.71
CA THR A 12 -8.68 16.72 -3.07
C THR A 12 -8.78 17.91 -2.12
N PHE A 13 -9.99 18.36 -1.79
CA PHE A 13 -10.19 19.50 -0.89
C PHE A 13 -9.71 19.22 0.54
N PHE A 14 -10.02 18.04 1.08
CA PHE A 14 -9.71 17.71 2.47
C PHE A 14 -8.28 17.18 2.67
N ASN A 15 -7.74 16.41 1.72
CA ASN A 15 -6.35 15.96 1.79
C ASN A 15 -5.39 17.06 1.33
N GLY A 16 -5.74 17.84 0.29
CA GLY A 16 -4.91 18.94 -0.23
C GLY A 16 -4.73 20.09 0.77
N ALA A 17 -5.70 20.33 1.65
CA ALA A 17 -5.58 21.33 2.72
C ALA A 17 -4.67 20.89 3.88
N GLY A 18 -4.16 19.65 3.88
CA GLY A 18 -3.32 19.09 4.95
C GLY A 18 -1.82 19.09 4.66
N GLN A 19 -1.38 19.49 3.46
CA GLN A 19 0.03 19.38 3.03
C GLN A 19 0.82 20.71 3.07
N GLU A 20 0.20 21.80 3.56
CA GLU A 20 0.92 23.05 3.86
C GLU A 20 0.83 23.41 5.33
N ARG A 21 1.71 22.83 6.16
CA ARG A 21 2.27 23.56 7.31
C ARG A 21 3.49 22.85 7.88
N ASN A 22 4.65 23.18 7.32
CA ASN A 22 5.90 23.27 8.05
C ASN A 22 6.68 24.45 7.48
N GLN A 23 6.34 25.65 7.95
CA GLN A 23 7.26 26.78 8.04
C GLN A 23 6.67 27.84 8.96
N SER A 24 7.27 27.88 10.16
CA SER A 24 7.63 29.07 10.93
C SER A 24 6.54 29.96 11.58
N GLU A 25 7.00 30.58 12.66
CA GLU A 25 6.33 31.30 13.75
C GLU A 25 5.61 32.61 13.35
N GLU A 26 4.95 33.20 14.36
CA GLU A 26 4.28 34.52 14.43
C GLU A 26 2.85 34.59 13.85
N ALA A 27 1.83 35.19 14.48
CA ALA A 27 1.73 36.01 15.67
C ALA A 27 0.34 35.84 16.34
N ILE A 28 0.30 36.25 17.59
CA ILE A 28 -0.83 36.42 18.51
C ILE A 28 -1.93 37.27 17.82
N VAL A 29 -3.21 36.90 17.89
CA VAL A 29 -4.33 37.61 18.55
C VAL A 29 -5.67 36.94 18.18
N ASP A 30 -6.61 36.98 19.13
CA ASP A 30 -8.05 36.65 19.08
C ASP A 30 -8.49 35.18 19.24
N GLU A 31 -8.34 34.76 20.49
CA GLU A 31 -9.08 33.72 21.19
C GLU A 31 -10.47 34.28 21.61
N GLU A 32 -11.57 33.74 21.06
CA GLU A 32 -12.78 33.36 21.84
C GLU A 32 -13.97 32.87 20.98
N ARG A 33 -14.07 33.19 19.68
CA ARG A 33 -15.22 32.71 18.86
C ARG A 33 -14.99 31.41 18.07
N ASN A 34 -13.79 30.82 18.16
CA ASN A 34 -13.30 29.85 17.18
C ASN A 34 -13.11 28.42 17.71
N VAL A 35 -13.63 28.09 18.89
CA VAL A 35 -13.39 26.79 19.56
C VAL A 35 -14.23 25.65 18.92
N ARG A 36 -15.50 25.93 18.57
CA ARG A 36 -16.43 24.90 18.05
C ARG A 36 -16.17 24.53 16.58
N ARG A 37 -15.79 25.52 15.75
CA ARG A 37 -15.39 25.31 14.34
C ARG A 37 -14.00 24.67 14.21
N LYS A 38 -13.04 25.02 15.09
CA LYS A 38 -11.74 24.32 15.17
C LYS A 38 -11.86 22.87 15.61
N GLY A 39 -12.78 22.54 16.53
CA GLY A 39 -13.00 21.16 16.99
C GLY A 39 -13.49 20.23 15.87
N MET A 40 -14.50 20.65 15.11
CA MET A 40 -14.99 19.89 13.96
C MET A 40 -13.96 19.80 12.83
N ARG A 41 -13.20 20.88 12.56
CA ARG A 41 -12.07 20.82 11.61
C ARG A 41 -10.96 19.88 12.09
N LYS A 42 -10.59 19.88 13.38
CA LYS A 42 -9.59 18.96 13.94
C LYS A 42 -10.03 17.50 13.80
N ILE A 43 -11.27 17.18 14.15
CA ILE A 43 -11.82 15.81 14.05
C ILE A 43 -11.90 15.37 12.58
N MET A 44 -12.36 16.26 11.69
CA MET A 44 -12.50 15.96 10.26
C MET A 44 -11.18 15.92 9.49
N VAL A 45 -10.12 16.56 10.01
CA VAL A 45 -8.73 16.42 9.52
C VAL A 45 -8.06 15.15 10.11
N THR A 46 -8.53 14.66 11.26
CA THR A 46 -7.99 13.44 11.89
C THR A 46 -8.54 12.16 11.27
N ILE A 47 -9.80 12.16 10.84
CA ILE A 47 -10.43 11.01 10.19
C ILE A 47 -10.07 11.02 8.68
N PRO A 48 -9.44 9.95 8.14
CA PRO A 48 -9.16 9.85 6.72
C PRO A 48 -10.42 10.06 5.89
N SER A 49 -10.33 10.94 4.89
CA SER A 49 -11.41 11.24 3.93
C SER A 49 -12.00 9.97 3.30
N ALA A 50 -11.17 8.95 3.05
CA ALA A 50 -11.59 7.63 2.58
C ALA A 50 -12.60 6.92 3.52
N PHE A 51 -12.45 7.05 4.84
CA PHE A 51 -13.39 6.46 5.80
C PHE A 51 -14.75 7.17 5.79
N ILE A 52 -14.74 8.50 5.68
CA ILE A 52 -15.98 9.30 5.56
C ILE A 52 -16.72 8.92 4.27
N ILE A 53 -15.99 8.79 3.16
CA ILE A 53 -16.55 8.36 1.88
C ILE A 53 -17.11 6.94 1.98
N PHE A 54 -16.37 6.01 2.60
CA PHE A 54 -16.86 4.65 2.81
C PHE A 54 -18.19 4.63 3.57
N LEU A 55 -18.30 5.34 4.69
CA LEU A 55 -19.55 5.43 5.45
C LEU A 55 -20.68 6.06 4.64
N LEU A 56 -20.40 7.16 3.94
CA LEU A 56 -21.38 7.83 3.08
C LEU A 56 -21.89 6.88 1.97
N VAL A 57 -21.01 6.07 1.38
CA VAL A 57 -21.39 5.08 0.38
C VAL A 57 -22.27 3.98 0.96
N VAL A 58 -21.91 3.45 2.13
CA VAL A 58 -22.72 2.45 2.82
C VAL A 58 -24.12 3.00 3.08
N VAL A 59 -24.23 4.21 3.64
CA VAL A 59 -25.52 4.88 3.89
C VAL A 59 -26.30 5.10 2.59
N LEU A 60 -25.67 5.62 1.53
CA LEU A 60 -26.31 5.82 0.24
C LEU A 60 -26.76 4.51 -0.41
N ALA A 61 -26.03 3.41 -0.22
CA ALA A 61 -26.42 2.09 -0.73
C ALA A 61 -27.75 1.63 -0.10
N PHE A 62 -27.90 1.78 1.22
CA PHE A 62 -29.14 1.46 1.93
C PHE A 62 -30.30 2.40 1.54
N ILE A 63 -30.03 3.71 1.36
CA ILE A 63 -31.07 4.68 0.92
C ILE A 63 -31.54 4.39 -0.51
N ARG A 64 -30.62 4.04 -1.42
CA ARG A 64 -30.95 3.80 -2.84
C ARG A 64 -31.67 2.48 -3.07
N ARG A 65 -31.43 1.48 -2.22
CA ARG A 65 -32.04 0.15 -2.29
C ARG A 65 -32.48 -0.29 -0.90
N PRO A 66 -33.57 0.28 -0.34
CA PRO A 66 -34.08 -0.13 0.97
C PRO A 66 -34.56 -1.60 0.99
N LYS A 67 -34.77 -2.23 -0.17
CA LYS A 67 -35.06 -3.67 -0.25
C LYS A 67 -33.86 -4.56 0.09
N VAL A 68 -32.62 -4.04 0.06
CA VAL A 68 -31.41 -4.81 0.40
C VAL A 68 -31.49 -5.41 1.81
N VAL A 69 -32.13 -4.72 2.77
CA VAL A 69 -32.29 -5.28 4.12
C VAL A 69 -33.18 -6.53 4.17
N ASN A 70 -34.14 -6.65 3.24
CA ASN A 70 -35.03 -7.81 3.17
C ASN A 70 -34.36 -9.01 2.48
N ASP A 71 -33.28 -8.77 1.73
CA ASP A 71 -32.48 -9.79 1.05
C ASP A 71 -31.28 -10.26 1.91
N ILE A 72 -31.14 -9.74 3.15
CA ILE A 72 -30.08 -10.17 4.08
C ILE A 72 -30.47 -11.53 4.66
N LYS A 73 -29.67 -12.54 4.31
CA LYS A 73 -29.70 -13.86 4.91
C LYS A 73 -28.53 -13.97 5.89
N PHE A 74 -28.87 -14.34 7.12
CA PHE A 74 -27.86 -14.67 8.12
C PHE A 74 -27.29 -16.06 7.83
N GLY A 75 -25.99 -16.18 7.98
CA GLY A 75 -25.27 -17.42 7.76
C GLY A 75 -23.84 -17.20 7.28
N PRO A 76 -22.97 -18.20 7.48
CA PRO A 76 -21.61 -18.15 6.96
C PRO A 76 -21.61 -18.21 5.44
N SER A 77 -20.49 -17.78 4.84
CA SER A 77 -20.23 -18.07 3.43
C SER A 77 -19.99 -19.57 3.23
N VAL A 78 -20.43 -20.14 2.10
CA VAL A 78 -20.15 -21.53 1.75
C VAL A 78 -18.63 -21.67 1.57
N MET A 79 -18.02 -22.59 2.31
CA MET A 79 -16.59 -22.89 2.19
C MET A 79 -16.42 -24.18 1.42
N ASP A 80 -15.80 -24.09 0.26
CA ASP A 80 -15.44 -25.26 -0.55
C ASP A 80 -13.93 -25.51 -0.45
N ILE A 81 -13.56 -26.77 -0.29
CA ILE A 81 -12.15 -27.18 -0.36
C ILE A 81 -11.76 -27.22 -1.84
N VAL A 82 -10.83 -26.34 -2.22
CA VAL A 82 -10.39 -26.20 -3.60
C VAL A 82 -9.46 -27.34 -3.97
N LYS A 83 -9.78 -28.05 -5.05
CA LYS A 83 -8.89 -29.04 -5.67
C LYS A 83 -7.89 -28.34 -6.58
N ILE A 84 -6.63 -28.30 -6.17
CA ILE A 84 -5.54 -27.71 -6.96
C ILE A 84 -5.07 -28.73 -8.00
N THR A 85 -5.48 -28.54 -9.26
CA THR A 85 -5.01 -29.39 -10.37
C THR A 85 -3.60 -29.00 -10.81
N GLY A 86 -2.86 -29.92 -11.45
CA GLY A 86 -1.54 -29.60 -12.00
C GLY A 86 -1.55 -28.46 -13.03
N HIS A 87 -2.63 -28.36 -13.83
CA HIS A 87 -2.82 -27.25 -14.77
C HIS A 87 -3.00 -25.92 -14.02
N SER A 88 -3.91 -25.86 -13.05
CA SER A 88 -4.16 -24.67 -12.23
C SER A 88 -2.91 -24.25 -11.45
N TRP A 89 -2.11 -25.22 -10.98
CA TRP A 89 -0.85 -24.95 -10.30
C TRP A 89 0.17 -24.32 -11.24
N LYS A 90 0.36 -24.88 -12.45
CA LYS A 90 1.27 -24.32 -13.46
C LYS A 90 0.84 -22.91 -13.87
N GLU A 91 -0.44 -22.70 -14.11
CA GLU A 91 -0.98 -21.40 -14.49
C GLU A 91 -0.82 -20.37 -13.36
N GLY A 92 -1.16 -20.74 -12.12
CA GLY A 92 -0.99 -19.90 -10.95
C GLY A 92 0.48 -19.59 -10.65
N PHE A 93 1.39 -20.53 -10.90
CA PHE A 93 2.83 -20.30 -10.78
C PHE A 93 3.33 -19.27 -11.80
N ILE A 94 3.03 -19.48 -13.10
CA ILE A 94 3.56 -18.64 -14.18
C ILE A 94 2.89 -17.25 -14.20
N LYS A 95 1.55 -17.20 -14.16
CA LYS A 95 0.80 -15.95 -14.30
C LYS A 95 0.61 -15.21 -12.98
N GLY A 96 0.59 -15.94 -11.86
CA GLY A 96 0.39 -15.36 -10.53
C GLY A 96 1.71 -15.17 -9.78
N THR A 97 2.42 -16.26 -9.49
CA THR A 97 3.57 -16.25 -8.57
C THR A 97 4.73 -15.42 -9.09
N ILE A 98 5.13 -15.58 -10.36
CA ILE A 98 6.26 -14.85 -10.93
C ILE A 98 6.05 -13.31 -10.86
N PRO A 99 4.91 -12.75 -11.32
CA PRO A 99 4.65 -11.31 -11.16
C PRO A 99 4.43 -10.85 -9.72
N GLN A 100 3.83 -11.69 -8.88
CA GLN A 100 3.43 -11.33 -7.52
C GLN A 100 4.56 -11.43 -6.50
N LEU A 101 5.62 -12.21 -6.78
CA LEU A 101 6.77 -12.39 -5.90
C LEU A 101 7.45 -11.05 -5.57
N PRO A 102 7.89 -10.23 -6.55
CA PRO A 102 8.49 -8.93 -6.27
C PRO A 102 7.56 -8.02 -5.47
N LEU A 103 6.28 -7.95 -5.87
CA LEU A 103 5.30 -7.09 -5.24
C LEU A 103 5.07 -7.48 -3.77
N SER A 104 5.00 -8.78 -3.48
CA SER A 104 4.79 -9.28 -2.13
C SER A 104 6.02 -9.08 -1.25
N VAL A 105 7.22 -9.35 -1.76
CA VAL A 105 8.47 -9.13 -1.02
C VAL A 105 8.64 -7.65 -0.69
N LEU A 106 8.47 -6.77 -1.68
CA LEU A 106 8.66 -5.33 -1.49
C LEU A 106 7.59 -4.72 -0.57
N ASN A 107 6.30 -4.90 -0.88
CA ASN A 107 5.22 -4.23 -0.14
C ASN A 107 4.82 -4.93 1.16
N SER A 108 5.01 -6.24 1.25
CA SER A 108 4.48 -7.03 2.37
C SER A 108 5.54 -7.57 3.31
N VAL A 109 6.82 -7.49 2.94
CA VAL A 109 7.94 -7.88 3.81
C VAL A 109 8.82 -6.67 4.08
N ILE A 110 9.49 -6.13 3.06
CA ILE A 110 10.49 -5.07 3.23
C ILE A 110 9.85 -3.78 3.73
N ALA A 111 8.83 -3.27 3.05
CA ALA A 111 8.12 -2.05 3.45
C ALA A 111 7.46 -2.19 4.83
N VAL A 112 6.92 -3.37 5.15
CA VAL A 112 6.33 -3.64 6.47
C VAL A 112 7.39 -3.62 7.57
N CYS A 113 8.56 -4.25 7.36
CA CYS A 113 9.65 -4.26 8.34
C CYS A 113 10.19 -2.85 8.57
N LYS A 114 10.41 -2.10 7.47
CA LYS A 114 10.88 -0.71 7.55
C LYS A 114 9.89 0.17 8.30
N LEU A 115 8.62 0.16 7.88
CA LEU A 115 7.57 0.95 8.53
C LEU A 115 7.37 0.56 10.00
N SER A 116 7.42 -0.74 10.32
CA SER A 116 7.28 -1.20 11.70
C SER A 116 8.43 -0.68 12.58
N SER A 117 9.66 -0.67 12.05
CA SER A 117 10.83 -0.15 12.76
C SER A 117 10.75 1.36 12.98
N ASP A 118 10.22 2.09 11.99
CA ASP A 118 10.02 3.55 12.08
C ASP A 118 8.91 3.92 13.09
N LEU A 119 7.83 3.15 13.12
CA LEU A 119 6.68 3.41 13.99
C LEU A 119 6.87 2.90 15.44
N PHE A 120 7.69 1.86 15.62
CA PHE A 120 7.91 1.20 16.91
C PHE A 120 9.42 1.04 17.19
N PRO A 121 10.13 2.15 17.50
CA PRO A 121 11.56 2.11 17.75
C PRO A 121 11.89 1.19 18.94
N GLY A 122 13.02 0.48 18.84
CA GLY A 122 13.46 -0.49 19.85
C GLY A 122 12.83 -1.88 19.75
N ARG A 123 12.00 -2.15 18.72
CA ARG A 123 11.53 -3.50 18.38
C ARG A 123 12.19 -3.96 17.09
N GLU A 124 12.65 -5.21 17.07
CA GLU A 124 13.23 -5.82 15.88
C GLU A 124 12.18 -6.54 15.05
N PHE A 125 12.13 -6.22 13.75
CA PHE A 125 11.24 -6.86 12.80
C PHE A 125 12.08 -7.51 11.69
N SER A 126 12.17 -8.84 11.71
CA SER A 126 12.95 -9.59 10.72
C SER A 126 12.13 -9.90 9.47
N ALA A 127 12.72 -9.64 8.30
CA ALA A 127 12.16 -10.02 7.00
C ALA A 127 11.87 -11.52 6.91
N THR A 128 12.69 -12.36 7.53
CA THR A 128 12.51 -13.82 7.56
C THR A 128 11.24 -14.18 8.33
N SER A 129 11.06 -13.64 9.54
CA SER A 129 9.87 -13.91 10.36
C SER A 129 8.60 -13.45 9.65
N VAL A 130 8.61 -12.24 9.08
CA VAL A 130 7.46 -11.71 8.33
C VAL A 130 7.16 -12.58 7.11
N SER A 131 8.18 -12.97 6.34
CA SER A 131 8.03 -13.85 5.16
C SER A 131 7.44 -15.22 5.52
N VAL A 132 7.91 -15.84 6.61
CA VAL A 132 7.40 -17.14 7.08
C VAL A 132 5.92 -17.03 7.47
N THR A 133 5.53 -15.99 8.21
CA THR A 133 4.12 -15.82 8.58
C THR A 133 3.21 -15.57 7.37
N VAL A 134 3.68 -14.79 6.39
CA VAL A 134 2.97 -14.55 5.12
C VAL A 134 2.91 -15.82 4.25
N GLY A 135 3.96 -16.64 4.24
CA GLY A 135 3.95 -17.93 3.56
C GLY A 135 2.95 -18.89 4.19
N LEU A 136 3.00 -19.07 5.51
CA LEU A 136 2.10 -19.97 6.24
C LEU A 136 0.63 -19.55 6.11
N LEU A 137 0.31 -18.26 6.23
CA LEU A 137 -1.07 -17.81 6.10
C LEU A 137 -1.64 -18.09 4.71
N ASN A 138 -0.85 -17.95 3.65
CA ASN A 138 -1.31 -18.23 2.29
C ASN A 138 -1.36 -19.72 1.98
N LEU A 139 -0.40 -20.50 2.50
CA LEU A 139 -0.36 -21.95 2.32
C LEU A 139 -1.56 -22.64 2.97
N VAL A 140 -2.00 -22.17 4.13
CA VAL A 140 -3.19 -22.71 4.80
C VAL A 140 -4.47 -22.25 4.09
N ARG A 141 -4.56 -20.96 3.73
CA ARG A 141 -5.81 -20.36 3.24
C ARG A 141 -6.15 -20.73 1.79
N CYS A 142 -5.17 -21.05 0.96
CA CYS A 142 -5.42 -21.36 -0.45
C CYS A 142 -6.32 -22.59 -0.65
N TRP A 143 -6.27 -23.58 0.26
CA TRP A 143 -7.13 -24.77 0.23
C TRP A 143 -8.61 -24.45 0.44
N PHE A 144 -8.93 -23.29 1.01
CA PHE A 144 -10.29 -22.84 1.28
C PHE A 144 -10.75 -21.76 0.27
N GLY A 145 -10.05 -21.64 -0.87
CA GLY A 145 -10.40 -20.67 -1.92
C GLY A 145 -10.16 -19.21 -1.54
N ALA A 146 -9.38 -18.96 -0.48
CA ALA A 146 -9.07 -17.60 -0.07
C ALA A 146 -8.17 -16.90 -1.09
N MET A 147 -8.43 -15.61 -1.30
CA MET A 147 -7.53 -14.75 -2.07
C MET A 147 -6.18 -14.58 -1.34
N PRO A 148 -5.05 -14.44 -2.07
CA PRO A 148 -3.75 -14.19 -1.46
C PRO A 148 -3.79 -12.99 -0.51
N CYS A 149 -3.18 -13.16 0.66
CA CYS A 149 -3.18 -12.20 1.76
C CYS A 149 -1.76 -11.82 2.16
N CYS A 150 -1.60 -10.70 2.85
CA CYS A 150 -0.33 -10.23 3.37
C CYS A 150 -0.51 -9.40 4.65
N HIS A 151 0.58 -8.99 5.30
CA HIS A 151 0.52 -8.04 6.42
C HIS A 151 0.26 -6.60 5.94
N GLY A 152 0.91 -6.20 4.84
CA GLY A 152 0.70 -4.94 4.11
C GLY A 152 1.07 -3.67 4.90
N ALA A 153 2.01 -2.88 4.38
CA ALA A 153 2.46 -1.65 5.06
C ALA A 153 1.33 -0.62 5.23
N GLY A 154 0.44 -0.48 4.23
CA GLY A 154 -0.70 0.44 4.29
C GLY A 154 -1.70 0.11 5.40
N GLY A 155 -1.96 -1.18 5.65
CA GLY A 155 -2.82 -1.61 6.75
C GLY A 155 -2.23 -1.25 8.12
N LEU A 156 -0.92 -1.45 8.29
CA LEU A 156 -0.19 -1.04 9.49
C LEU A 156 -0.19 0.49 9.67
N ALA A 157 0.12 1.25 8.62
CA ALA A 157 0.10 2.71 8.64
C ALA A 157 -1.29 3.25 9.01
N GLY A 158 -2.34 2.67 8.43
CA GLY A 158 -3.73 3.02 8.73
C GLY A 158 -4.08 2.77 10.20
N GLN A 159 -3.77 1.57 10.72
CA GLN A 159 -3.95 1.26 12.14
C GLN A 159 -3.22 2.24 13.04
N TYR A 160 -1.97 2.56 12.72
CA TYR A 160 -1.19 3.54 13.46
C TYR A 160 -1.79 4.94 13.40
N LYS A 161 -2.27 5.38 12.23
CA LYS A 161 -2.97 6.66 12.04
C LYS A 161 -4.25 6.76 12.87
N PHE A 162 -4.96 5.64 13.05
CA PHE A 162 -6.15 5.54 13.92
C PHE A 162 -5.82 5.32 15.41
N GLY A 163 -4.55 5.41 15.80
CA GLY A 163 -4.14 5.29 17.21
C GLY A 163 -3.84 3.87 17.68
N GLY A 164 -3.86 2.87 16.80
CA GLY A 164 -3.41 1.51 17.10
C GLY A 164 -1.91 1.47 17.42
N ARG A 165 -1.55 0.90 18.58
CA ARG A 165 -0.15 0.80 19.05
C ARG A 165 0.25 -0.62 19.45
N SER A 166 -0.64 -1.58 19.33
CA SER A 166 -0.40 -2.98 19.69
C SER A 166 -1.06 -3.93 18.69
N GLY A 167 -0.59 -5.18 18.62
CA GLY A 167 -1.21 -6.21 17.79
C GLY A 167 -2.66 -6.54 18.19
N GLY A 168 -3.09 -6.15 19.40
CA GLY A 168 -4.46 -6.36 19.87
C GLY A 168 -5.51 -5.63 19.02
N CYS A 169 -5.20 -4.44 18.48
CA CYS A 169 -6.14 -3.74 17.60
C CYS A 169 -6.34 -4.49 16.28
N VAL A 170 -5.29 -5.10 15.75
CA VAL A 170 -5.33 -5.95 14.55
C VAL A 170 -6.09 -7.24 14.83
N ALA A 171 -5.85 -7.88 15.97
CA ALA A 171 -6.56 -9.08 16.39
C ALA A 171 -8.08 -8.84 16.54
N LEU A 172 -8.47 -7.74 17.20
CA LEU A 172 -9.87 -7.33 17.33
C LEU A 172 -10.51 -7.05 15.97
N LEU A 173 -9.82 -6.36 15.07
CA LEU A 173 -10.32 -6.11 13.72
C LEU A 173 -10.51 -7.42 12.94
N GLY A 174 -9.56 -8.37 13.07
CA GLY A 174 -9.65 -9.70 12.49
C GLY A 174 -10.83 -10.48 13.05
N ALA A 175 -11.02 -10.48 14.37
CA ALA A 175 -12.14 -11.12 15.03
C ALA A 175 -13.49 -10.51 14.61
N ALA A 176 -13.58 -9.18 14.52
CA ALA A 176 -14.78 -8.49 14.04
C ALA A 176 -15.11 -8.86 12.58
N LYS A 177 -14.10 -8.93 11.69
CA LYS A 177 -14.27 -9.39 10.31
C LYS A 177 -14.71 -10.86 10.23
N MET A 178 -14.13 -11.71 11.08
CA MET A 178 -14.50 -13.12 11.16
C MET A 178 -15.96 -13.27 11.61
N MET A 179 -16.36 -12.58 12.68
CA MET A 179 -17.75 -12.57 13.15
C MET A 179 -18.70 -12.06 12.06
N LEU A 180 -18.33 -11.00 11.35
CA LEU A 180 -19.11 -10.49 10.22
C LEU A 180 -19.26 -11.54 9.11
N GLY A 181 -18.20 -12.28 8.78
CA GLY A 181 -18.23 -13.36 7.80
C GLY A 181 -19.05 -14.58 8.24
N LEU A 182 -19.08 -14.89 9.54
CA LEU A 182 -19.88 -16.00 10.09
C LEU A 182 -21.37 -15.65 10.16
N VAL A 183 -21.69 -14.40 10.49
CA VAL A 183 -23.08 -13.95 10.69
C VAL A 183 -23.72 -13.50 9.37
N LEU A 184 -22.99 -12.79 8.53
CA LEU A 184 -23.50 -12.15 7.30
C LEU A 184 -22.80 -12.64 6.02
N GLY A 185 -21.96 -13.67 6.08
CA GLY A 185 -21.15 -14.13 4.95
C GLY A 185 -21.96 -14.48 3.70
N THR A 186 -23.16 -15.05 3.86
CA THR A 186 -24.05 -15.40 2.74
C THR A 186 -24.48 -14.17 1.92
N SER A 187 -24.72 -13.03 2.57
CA SER A 187 -25.20 -11.79 1.93
C SER A 187 -24.12 -10.72 1.75
N LEU A 188 -22.96 -10.87 2.40
CA LEU A 188 -21.92 -9.85 2.41
C LEU A 188 -21.42 -9.52 1.00
N VAL A 189 -21.19 -10.55 0.17
CA VAL A 189 -20.75 -10.36 -1.23
C VAL A 189 -21.81 -9.60 -2.04
N THR A 190 -23.09 -9.92 -1.86
CA THR A 190 -24.20 -9.22 -2.54
C THR A 190 -24.27 -7.74 -2.15
N ILE A 191 -24.06 -7.43 -0.87
CA ILE A 191 -24.02 -6.05 -0.36
C ILE A 191 -22.80 -5.32 -0.95
N LEU A 192 -21.62 -5.95 -0.92
CA LEU A 192 -20.39 -5.37 -1.47
C LEU A 192 -20.47 -5.14 -2.98
N HIS A 193 -21.23 -5.96 -3.72
CA HIS A 193 -21.46 -5.77 -5.16
C HIS A 193 -22.32 -4.53 -5.47
N GLN A 194 -23.02 -3.95 -4.48
CA GLN A 194 -23.70 -2.66 -4.64
C GLN A 194 -22.76 -1.46 -4.50
N PHE A 195 -21.49 -1.68 -4.12
CA PHE A 195 -20.54 -0.60 -3.96
C PHE A 195 -20.24 0.07 -5.32
N PRO A 196 -20.37 1.40 -5.45
CA PRO A 196 -20.21 2.06 -6.74
C PRO A 196 -18.77 1.94 -7.27
N VAL A 197 -18.60 1.27 -8.41
CA VAL A 197 -17.29 1.05 -9.05
C VAL A 197 -16.51 2.34 -9.27
N GLY A 198 -17.20 3.44 -9.60
CA GLY A 198 -16.56 4.75 -9.76
C GLY A 198 -15.89 5.28 -8.48
N ILE A 199 -16.44 4.97 -7.30
CA ILE A 199 -15.83 5.38 -6.03
C ILE A 199 -14.65 4.47 -5.70
N LEU A 200 -14.76 3.17 -5.98
CA LEU A 200 -13.63 2.25 -5.86
C LEU A 200 -12.47 2.73 -6.74
N GLY A 201 -12.72 3.15 -7.97
CA GLY A 201 -11.71 3.73 -8.86
C GLY A 201 -11.07 5.00 -8.29
N VAL A 202 -11.85 5.91 -7.70
CA VAL A 202 -11.31 7.11 -7.04
C VAL A 202 -10.44 6.74 -5.84
N LEU A 203 -10.90 5.84 -4.96
CA LEU A 203 -10.11 5.38 -3.82
C LEU A 203 -8.79 4.74 -4.28
N LEU A 204 -8.84 3.86 -5.29
CA LEU A 204 -7.66 3.23 -5.87
C LEU A 204 -6.71 4.24 -6.52
N LEU A 205 -7.24 5.28 -7.17
CA LEU A 205 -6.44 6.35 -7.76
C LEU A 205 -5.68 7.12 -6.67
N PHE A 206 -6.35 7.53 -5.60
CA PHE A 206 -5.70 8.25 -4.51
C PHE A 206 -4.67 7.40 -3.77
N GLU A 207 -5.00 6.14 -3.45
CA GLU A 207 -4.04 5.19 -2.87
C GLU A 207 -2.83 4.96 -3.80
N GLY A 208 -3.08 4.83 -5.11
CA GLY A 208 -2.03 4.72 -6.12
C GLY A 208 -1.15 5.97 -6.20
N THR A 209 -1.73 7.18 -6.11
CA THR A 209 -0.95 8.42 -6.09
C THR A 209 -0.13 8.58 -4.82
N GLU A 210 -0.68 8.23 -3.66
CA GLU A 210 0.04 8.25 -2.38
C GLU A 210 1.25 7.32 -2.43
N LEU A 211 1.07 6.11 -2.96
CA LEU A 211 2.17 5.18 -3.15
C LEU A 211 3.20 5.72 -4.15
N ALA A 212 2.75 6.32 -5.26
CA ALA A 212 3.65 6.89 -6.27
C ALA A 212 4.44 8.12 -5.76
N MET A 213 3.93 8.87 -4.78
CA MET A 213 4.67 10.00 -4.20
C MET A 213 5.97 9.58 -3.51
N THR A 214 6.07 8.34 -3.04
CA THR A 214 7.33 7.80 -2.47
C THR A 214 8.48 7.74 -3.48
N CYS A 215 8.19 7.77 -4.79
CA CYS A 215 9.21 7.89 -5.83
C CYS A 215 9.97 9.23 -5.80
N ARG A 216 9.51 10.23 -5.02
CA ARG A 216 10.22 11.49 -4.82
C ARG A 216 11.49 11.34 -3.98
N ASP A 217 11.60 10.27 -3.19
CA ASP A 217 12.71 10.05 -2.26
C ASP A 217 13.91 9.32 -2.90
N MET A 218 14.09 9.47 -4.22
CA MET A 218 15.24 8.90 -4.94
C MET A 218 16.49 9.75 -4.72
N ASN A 219 17.62 9.11 -4.35
CA ASN A 219 18.82 9.82 -3.92
C ASN A 219 19.74 10.20 -5.09
N SER A 220 19.56 9.58 -6.26
CA SER A 220 20.40 9.83 -7.44
C SER A 220 19.63 9.83 -8.76
N LYS A 221 20.23 10.47 -9.77
CA LYS A 221 19.70 10.47 -11.15
C LYS A 221 19.62 9.05 -11.70
N GLN A 222 20.60 8.22 -11.38
CA GLN A 222 20.69 6.81 -11.78
C GLN A 222 19.51 6.00 -11.23
N GLU A 223 19.22 6.12 -9.94
CA GLU A 223 18.08 5.46 -9.30
C GLU A 223 16.73 5.92 -9.90
N SER A 224 16.62 7.22 -10.22
CA SER A 224 15.42 7.75 -10.89
C SER A 224 15.23 7.18 -12.29
N ILE A 225 16.30 7.01 -13.07
CA ILE A 225 16.25 6.37 -14.40
C ILE A 225 15.80 4.91 -14.28
N VAL A 226 16.36 4.15 -13.34
CA VAL A 226 15.96 2.75 -13.08
C VAL A 226 14.47 2.67 -12.75
N MET A 227 13.99 3.53 -11.86
CA MET A 227 12.58 3.59 -11.46
C MET A 227 11.66 3.95 -12.63
N LEU A 228 12.03 4.94 -13.45
CA LEU A 228 11.24 5.35 -14.62
C LEU A 228 11.17 4.25 -15.69
N ILE A 229 12.29 3.57 -15.97
CA ILE A 229 12.31 2.44 -16.91
C ILE A 229 11.44 1.29 -16.37
N CYS A 230 11.61 0.92 -15.10
CA CYS A 230 10.78 -0.08 -14.45
C CYS A 230 9.28 0.25 -14.58
N THR A 231 8.91 1.51 -14.36
CA THR A 231 7.53 2.01 -14.48
C THR A 231 7.02 1.94 -15.91
N ALA A 232 7.80 2.46 -16.87
CA ALA A 232 7.43 2.47 -18.28
C ALA A 232 7.22 1.05 -18.83
N VAL A 233 8.12 0.13 -18.53
CA VAL A 233 8.01 -1.27 -18.96
C VAL A 233 6.84 -1.96 -18.27
N SER A 234 6.58 -1.67 -16.98
CA SER A 234 5.42 -2.21 -16.28
C SER A 234 4.10 -1.78 -16.92
N LEU A 235 3.99 -0.52 -17.32
CA LEU A 235 2.78 0.06 -17.93
C LEU A 235 2.58 -0.45 -19.36
N VAL A 236 3.61 -0.37 -20.20
CA VAL A 236 3.53 -0.78 -21.62
C VAL A 236 3.34 -2.29 -21.73
N GLY A 237 4.07 -3.07 -20.93
CA GLY A 237 3.97 -4.52 -20.90
C GLY A 237 2.77 -5.05 -20.11
N SER A 238 2.00 -4.17 -19.45
CA SER A 238 0.92 -4.54 -18.52
C SER A 238 1.34 -5.64 -17.53
N SER A 239 2.60 -5.61 -17.09
CA SER A 239 3.21 -6.66 -16.29
C SER A 239 4.26 -6.08 -15.35
N ALA A 240 3.94 -6.07 -14.05
CA ALA A 240 4.89 -5.69 -13.01
C ALA A 240 6.13 -6.58 -12.99
N ALA A 241 6.01 -7.85 -13.42
CA ALA A 241 7.14 -8.76 -13.52
C ALA A 241 8.16 -8.29 -14.55
N LEU A 242 7.69 -7.88 -15.74
CA LEU A 242 8.56 -7.39 -16.80
C LEU A 242 9.28 -6.10 -16.38
N GLY A 243 8.54 -5.17 -15.76
CA GLY A 243 9.15 -3.96 -15.23
C GLY A 243 10.18 -4.22 -14.14
N PHE A 244 9.88 -5.12 -13.21
CA PHE A 244 10.83 -5.51 -12.16
C PHE A 244 12.11 -6.13 -12.73
N VAL A 245 11.99 -7.09 -13.65
CA VAL A 245 13.17 -7.73 -14.27
C VAL A 245 13.99 -6.71 -15.06
N CYS A 246 13.35 -5.87 -15.88
CA CYS A 246 14.04 -4.83 -16.63
C CYS A 246 14.73 -3.82 -15.69
N GLY A 247 14.05 -3.38 -14.64
CA GLY A 247 14.61 -2.48 -13.63
C GLY A 247 15.83 -3.08 -12.92
N MET A 248 15.78 -4.37 -12.54
CA MET A 248 16.92 -5.05 -11.95
C MET A 248 18.12 -5.11 -12.90
N LEU A 249 17.91 -5.43 -14.17
CA LEU A 249 18.99 -5.47 -15.16
C LEU A 249 19.65 -4.11 -15.31
N VAL A 250 18.87 -3.05 -15.50
CA VAL A 250 19.39 -1.68 -15.61
C VAL A 250 20.13 -1.25 -14.34
N HIS A 251 19.61 -1.60 -13.16
CA HIS A 251 20.27 -1.31 -11.90
C HIS A 251 21.64 -1.98 -11.80
N VAL A 252 21.71 -3.28 -12.13
CA VAL A 252 22.95 -4.05 -12.13
C VAL A 252 23.96 -3.49 -13.13
N ASP A 253 23.52 -3.19 -14.35
CA ASP A 253 24.39 -2.60 -15.39
C ASP A 253 24.95 -1.24 -14.95
N THR A 254 24.10 -0.41 -14.33
CA THR A 254 24.52 0.89 -13.80
C THR A 254 25.54 0.73 -12.67
N LEU A 255 25.34 -0.24 -11.78
CA LEU A 255 26.26 -0.56 -10.70
C LEU A 255 27.61 -1.05 -11.25
N TYR A 256 27.60 -1.94 -12.24
CA TYR A 256 28.81 -2.40 -12.91
C TYR A 256 29.57 -1.27 -13.61
N ALA A 257 28.86 -0.37 -14.29
CA ALA A 257 29.48 0.81 -14.92
C ALA A 257 30.14 1.72 -13.88
N LEU A 258 29.49 1.97 -12.74
CA LEU A 258 30.06 2.77 -11.65
C LEU A 258 31.30 2.12 -11.05
N ILE A 259 31.29 0.81 -10.79
CA ILE A 259 32.45 0.07 -10.29
C ILE A 259 33.61 0.12 -11.31
N SER A 260 33.31 -0.04 -12.60
CA SER A 260 34.31 0.01 -13.67
C SER A 260 34.98 1.39 -13.78
N ILE A 261 34.19 2.47 -13.73
CA ILE A 261 34.70 3.85 -13.74
C ILE A 261 35.55 4.11 -12.51
N ASN A 262 35.10 3.69 -11.32
CA ASN A 262 35.83 3.92 -10.08
C ASN A 262 37.16 3.16 -10.05
N ASN A 263 37.18 1.92 -10.54
CA ASN A 263 38.40 1.13 -10.70
C ASN A 263 39.36 1.77 -11.72
N THR A 264 38.84 2.30 -12.84
CA THR A 264 39.65 2.99 -13.85
C THR A 264 40.24 4.28 -13.30
N MET A 265 39.47 5.06 -12.55
CA MET A 265 39.92 6.29 -11.90
C MET A 265 40.97 6.02 -10.83
N PHE A 266 40.77 4.97 -10.02
CA PHE A 266 41.76 4.50 -9.05
C PHE A 266 43.06 4.08 -9.72
N PHE A 267 43.00 3.36 -10.85
CA PHE A 267 44.17 2.98 -11.64
C PHE A 267 44.90 4.22 -12.21
N HIS A 268 44.15 5.22 -12.66
CA HIS A 268 44.72 6.46 -13.20
C HIS A 268 45.37 7.32 -12.10
N LEU A 269 44.75 7.43 -10.92
CA LEU A 269 45.33 8.13 -9.77
C LEU A 269 46.61 7.44 -9.27
N SER A 270 46.58 6.12 -9.12
CA SER A 270 47.76 5.34 -8.69
C SER A 270 48.90 5.41 -9.73
N PHE A 271 48.58 5.44 -11.03
CA PHE A 271 49.56 5.67 -12.10
C PHE A 271 50.16 7.09 -12.03
N LEU A 272 49.33 8.12 -11.83
CA LEU A 272 49.79 9.50 -11.68
C LEU A 272 50.64 9.70 -10.42
N GLN A 273 50.29 9.10 -9.28
CA GLN A 273 51.12 9.11 -8.07
C GLN A 273 52.49 8.47 -8.32
N ARG A 274 52.54 7.40 -9.12
CA ARG A 274 53.79 6.70 -9.46
C ARG A 274 54.69 7.50 -10.41
N ILE A 275 54.12 8.30 -11.31
CA ILE A 275 54.88 9.12 -12.27
C ILE A 275 55.33 10.44 -11.64
N TYR A 276 54.45 11.12 -10.90
CA TYR A 276 54.70 12.48 -10.43
C TYR A 276 55.19 12.55 -8.98
N GLY A 277 55.29 11.41 -8.27
CA GLY A 277 55.80 11.35 -6.90
C GLY A 277 54.93 12.08 -5.87
N ILE A 278 53.69 12.45 -6.24
CA ILE A 278 52.77 13.19 -5.37
C ILE A 278 52.17 12.21 -4.35
N THR A 279 52.63 12.32 -3.11
CA THR A 279 52.02 11.65 -1.94
C THR A 279 50.85 12.53 -1.49
N VAL A 280 49.64 11.96 -1.40
CA VAL A 280 48.48 12.60 -0.76
C VAL A 280 48.35 12.00 0.62
#